data_AF-A0A950ZUJ9-F1
#
_entry.id   AF-A0A950ZUJ9-F1
#
_cell.length_a   1.000
_cell.length_b   1.000
_cell.length_c   1.000
_cell.angle_alpha   90.00
_cell.angle_beta   90.00
_cell.angle_gamma   90.00
#
_symmetry.space_group_name_H-M   'P 1'
#
loop_
_entity.id
_entity.type
_entity.pdbx_description
1 polymer ?
#
loop_
_entity_poly.entity_id
_entity_poly.type
_entity_poly.pdbx_seq_one_letter_code
_entity_poly.pdbx_strand_id
1 'polypeptide(L)' 'MALERPLGASRYGPGATVNDRYEILGTLGQGGMGEAYKARDRESGQIVVIKVSFFNDTATT' A
#
# COMPACT_ATOMS: atom_id res chain seq x y z
N MET A 1 -5.54 12.94 -21.77
CA MET A 1 -4.87 11.63 -21.70
C MET A 1 -4.84 11.20 -20.24
N ALA A 2 -5.91 10.57 -19.76
CA ALA A 2 -5.92 9.98 -18.42
C ALA A 2 -5.24 8.61 -18.54
N LEU A 3 -4.12 8.41 -17.84
CA LEU A 3 -3.57 7.08 -17.67
C LEU A 3 -4.55 6.29 -16.83
N GLU A 4 -5.20 5.33 -17.46
CA GLU A 4 -6.00 4.32 -16.79
C GLU A 4 -5.02 3.59 -15.87
N ARG A 5 -5.06 3.88 -14.56
CA ARG A 5 -4.24 3.12 -13.61
C ARG A 5 -4.66 1.66 -13.77
N PRO A 6 -3.78 0.76 -14.21
CA PRO A 6 -4.17 -0.62 -14.45
C PRO A 6 -4.80 -1.16 -13.18
N LEU A 7 -6.02 -1.69 -13.29
CA LEU A 7 -6.93 -2.05 -12.19
C LEU A 7 -6.41 -3.14 -11.24
N GLY A 8 -5.14 -3.55 -11.37
CA GLY A 8 -4.45 -4.51 -10.51
C GLY A 8 -2.99 -4.17 -10.20
N ALA A 9 -2.50 -2.96 -10.51
CA ALA A 9 -1.17 -2.55 -10.06
C ALA A 9 -1.26 -2.05 -8.62
N SER A 10 -0.58 -2.76 -7.72
CA SER A 10 -0.53 -2.40 -6.32
C SER A 10 0.04 -0.99 -6.16
N ARG A 11 -0.56 -0.18 -5.28
CA ARG A 11 -0.11 1.20 -5.03
C ARG A 11 1.35 1.27 -4.59
N TYR A 12 1.85 0.24 -3.92
CA TYR A 12 3.25 0.11 -3.54
C TYR A 12 3.85 -1.19 -4.11
N GLY A 13 5.05 -1.08 -4.68
CA GLY A 13 5.84 -2.23 -5.14
C GLY A 13 6.85 -2.70 -4.08
N PRO A 14 7.44 -3.89 -4.25
CA PRO A 14 8.56 -4.35 -3.43
C PRO A 14 9.72 -3.33 -3.42
N GLY A 15 10.31 -3.09 -2.26
CA GLY A 15 11.36 -2.08 -2.06
C GLY A 15 10.84 -0.65 -1.88
N ALA A 16 9.53 -0.41 -2.03
CA ALA A 16 8.95 0.88 -1.66
C ALA A 16 8.95 1.05 -0.13
N THR A 17 9.21 2.26 0.34
CA THR A 17 9.17 2.57 1.78
C THR A 17 7.95 3.43 2.11
N VAL A 18 7.17 3.00 3.09
CA VAL A 18 6.03 3.76 3.63
C VAL A 18 6.45 4.44 4.93
N ASN A 19 6.25 5.75 4.99
CA ASN A 19 6.58 6.60 6.15
C ASN A 19 8.05 6.49 6.61
N ASP A 20 8.97 6.25 5.68
CA ASP A 20 10.41 5.95 5.87
C ASP A 20 10.76 4.73 6.75
N ARG A 21 9.75 4.12 7.38
CA ARG A 21 9.90 3.08 8.40
C ARG A 21 9.62 1.67 7.86
N TYR A 22 8.63 1.53 6.99
CA TYR A 22 8.16 0.22 6.55
C TYR A 22 8.59 -0.07 5.12
N GLU A 23 9.46 -1.04 4.94
CA GLU A 23 9.86 -1.50 3.62
C GLU A 23 8.87 -2.55 3.11
N ILE A 24 8.22 -2.28 1.98
CA ILE A 24 7.29 -3.20 1.34
C ILE A 24 8.07 -4.37 0.76
N LEU A 25 7.77 -5.57 1.21
CA LEU A 25 8.35 -6.82 0.69
C LEU A 25 7.51 -7.42 -0.44
N GLY A 26 6.22 -7.10 -0.49
CA GLY A 26 5.33 -7.51 -1.56
C GLY A 26 3.85 -7.33 -1.21
N THR A 27 3.01 -7.40 -2.23
CA THR A 27 1.55 -7.32 -2.08
C THR A 27 0.99 -8.67 -1.67
N LEU A 28 0.16 -8.68 -0.62
CA LEU A 28 -0.53 -9.88 -0.15
C LEU A 28 -1.92 -10.04 -0.79
N GLY A 29 -2.56 -8.93 -1.14
CA GLY A 29 -3.82 -8.96 -1.88
C GLY A 29 -4.46 -7.57 -1.99
N GLN A 30 -5.34 -7.43 -2.98
CA GLN A 30 -6.15 -6.23 -3.21
C GLN A 30 -7.62 -6.65 -3.19
N GLY A 31 -8.44 -5.94 -2.43
CA GLY A 31 -9.88 -6.18 -2.33
C GLY A 31 -10.67 -4.87 -2.28
N GLY A 32 -12.00 -4.98 -2.29
CA GLY A 32 -12.90 -3.81 -2.38
C GLY A 32 -12.76 -2.79 -1.24
N MET A 33 -12.17 -3.17 -0.10
CA MET A 33 -11.95 -2.29 1.05
C MET A 33 -10.51 -1.78 1.17
N GLY A 34 -9.59 -2.19 0.30
CA GLY A 34 -8.18 -1.80 0.42
C GLY A 34 -7.16 -2.80 -0.12
N GLU A 35 -5.90 -2.45 0.05
CA GLU A 35 -4.74 -3.26 -0.30
C GLU A 35 -3.98 -3.70 0.95
N ALA A 36 -3.52 -4.94 0.97
CA ALA A 36 -2.69 -5.49 2.02
C ALA A 36 -1.27 -5.78 1.49
N TYR A 37 -0.28 -5.36 2.26
CA TYR A 37 1.13 -5.50 1.93
C TYR A 37 1.87 -6.19 3.05
N LYS A 38 2.81 -7.08 2.69
CA LYS A 38 3.83 -7.57 3.61
C LYS A 38 4.93 -6.52 3.65
N ALA A 39 5.30 -6.08 4.85
CA ALA A 39 6.36 -5.12 5.03
C ALA A 39 7.33 -5.55 6.14
N ARG A 40 8.55 -5.03 6.10
CA ARG A 40 9.51 -5.10 7.20
C ARG A 40 9.50 -3.77 7.93
N ASP A 41 9.25 -3.82 9.22
CA ASP A 41 9.49 -2.69 10.10
C ASP A 41 11.01 -2.50 10.26
N ARG A 42 11.57 -1.40 9.77
CA ARG A 42 13.02 -1.15 9.83
C ARG A 42 13.51 -0.84 11.25
N GLU A 43 12.63 -0.35 12.12
CA GLU A 43 12.97 -0.03 13.51
C GLU A 43 13.03 -1.28 14.40
N SER A 44 12.00 -2.12 14.38
CA SER A 44 11.98 -3.36 15.18
C SER A 44 12.56 -4.58 14.47
N GLY A 45 12.72 -4.52 13.14
CA GLY A 45 13.13 -5.65 12.30
C GLY A 45 12.02 -6.67 12.02
N GLN A 46 10.81 -6.47 12.56
CA GLN A 46 9.71 -7.44 12.46
C GLN A 46 9.01 -7.41 11.10
N ILE A 47 8.40 -8.53 10.73
CA ILE A 47 7.53 -8.62 9.55
C ILE A 47 6.11 -8.25 9.95
N VAL A 48 5.53 -7.26 9.28
CA VAL A 48 4.20 -6.71 9.56
C VAL A 48 3.33 -6.75 8.32
N VAL A 49 2.02 -6.66 8.51
CA VAL A 49 1.04 -6.48 7.43
C VAL A 49 0.52 -5.05 7.49
N ILE A 50 0.65 -4.33 6.37
CA ILE A 50 0.10 -2.97 6.21
C ILE A 50 -1.17 -3.07 5.38
N LYS A 51 -2.30 -2.65 5.96
CA LYS A 51 -3.57 -2.53 5.25
C LYS A 51 -3.87 -1.07 4.96
N VAL A 52 -4.06 -0.74 3.69
CA VAL A 52 -4.39 0.60 3.22
C VAL A 52 -5.84 0.60 2.78
N SER A 53 -6.70 1.32 3.50
CA SER A 53 -8.10 1.50 3.13
C SER A 53 -8.23 2.61 2.09
N PHE A 54 -9.01 2.38 1.04
CA PHE A 54 -9.37 3.45 0.10
C PHE A 54 -10.41 4.37 0.75
N PHE A 55 -9.95 5.32 1.56
CA PHE A 55 -10.81 6.38 2.04
C PHE A 55 -10.76 7.53 1.02
N ASN A 56 -11.85 7.74 0.29
CA ASN A 56 -12.00 8.91 -0.58
C ASN A 56 -12.55 10.04 0.28
N ASP A 57 -11.68 10.96 0.72
CA ASP A 57 -12.12 12.20 1.33
C ASP A 57 -12.74 13.06 0.22
N THR A 58 -14.05 12.91 0.05
CA THR A 58 -14.84 13.73 -0.87
C THR A 58 -15.40 14.89 -0.07
N ALA A 59 -14.53 15.67 0.58
CA ALA A 59 -14.90 16.99 1.06
C ALA A 59 -14.89 17.94 -0.14
N THR A 60 -16.03 17.98 -0.83
CA THR A 60 -16.41 19.03 -1.78
C THR A 60 -16.06 20.41 -1.21
N THR A 61 -15.26 21.18 -1.94
CA THR A 61 -15.27 22.65 -1.88
C THR A 61 -15.64 23.17 -3.26
#